data_AF-A0A0J1NCB9-F1
#
_entry.id   AF-A0A0J1NCB9-F1
#
_cell.length_a   1.000
_cell.length_b   1.000
_cell.length_c   1.000
_cell.angle_alpha   90.00
_cell.angle_beta   90.00
_cell.angle_gamma   90.00
#
_symmetry.space_group_name_H-M   'P 1'
#
loop_
_entity.id
_entity.type
_entity.pdbx_description
1 polymer ?
#
loop_
_entity_poly.entity_id
_entity_poly.type
_entity_poly.pdbx_seq_one_letter_code
_entity_poly.pdbx_strand_id
1 'polypeptide(L)' 'MELEKAAIEVSYATGRMVKWTDMAFYLMDEYLKEAVRDLKSSTKTSPGAGKK' A
#
# COMPACT_ATOMS: atom_id res chain seq x y z
N MET A 1 -3.02 15.95 4.88
CA MET A 1 -3.31 14.50 5.06
C MET A 1 -2.10 13.78 5.68
N GLU A 2 -2.21 12.56 6.23
CA GLU A 2 -1.07 11.88 6.89
C GLU A 2 0.12 11.61 5.95
N LEU A 3 -0.12 11.17 4.71
CA LEU A 3 0.92 11.00 3.70
C LEU A 3 1.68 12.30 3.37
N GLU A 4 0.97 13.41 3.39
CA GLU A 4 1.53 14.74 3.12
C GLU A 4 2.39 15.21 4.30
N LYS A 5 1.96 14.96 5.54
CA LYS A 5 2.79 15.23 6.74
C LYS A 5 4.07 14.41 6.73
N ALA A 6 3.99 13.12 6.41
CA ALA A 6 5.16 12.25 6.29
C ALA A 6 6.12 12.73 5.19
N ALA A 7 5.59 13.13 4.03
CA ALA A 7 6.41 13.69 2.95
C ALA A 7 7.11 15.00 3.36
N ILE A 8 6.43 15.88 4.12
CA ILE A 8 7.02 17.09 4.69
C ILE A 8 8.14 16.73 5.67
N GLU A 9 7.92 15.80 6.58
CA GLU A 9 8.91 15.36 7.57
C GLU A 9 10.18 14.81 6.90
N VAL A 10 10.03 13.89 5.93
CA VAL A 10 11.15 13.36 5.16
C VAL A 10 11.86 14.47 4.39
N SER A 11 11.11 15.43 3.85
CA SER A 11 11.71 16.56 3.13
C SER A 11 12.60 17.42 4.05
N TYR A 12 12.12 17.69 5.27
CA TYR A 12 12.88 18.42 6.28
C TYR A 12 14.12 17.65 6.73
N ALA A 13 13.98 16.36 7.00
CA ALA A 13 15.08 15.53 7.50
C ALA A 13 16.19 15.32 6.45
N THR A 14 15.83 15.29 5.16
CA THR A 14 16.77 14.95 4.07
C THR A 14 17.25 16.16 3.27
N GLY A 15 16.61 17.32 3.42
CA GLY A 15 16.87 18.50 2.59
C GLY A 15 16.45 18.34 1.12
N ARG A 16 15.69 17.29 0.79
CA ARG A 16 15.18 17.02 -0.55
C ARG A 16 13.68 17.20 -0.58
N MET A 17 13.13 17.80 -1.62
CA MET A 17 11.68 17.92 -1.75
C MET A 17 11.07 16.55 -2.11
N VAL A 18 10.25 16.01 -1.20
CA VAL A 18 9.50 14.76 -1.37
C VAL A 18 8.01 15.07 -1.43
N LYS A 19 7.29 14.47 -2.38
CA LYS A 19 5.85 14.63 -2.55
C LYS A 19 5.08 13.51 -1.85
N TRP A 20 3.83 13.79 -1.48
CA TRP A 20 2.95 12.77 -0.91
C TRP A 20 2.74 11.57 -1.85
N THR A 21 2.77 11.79 -3.17
CA THR A 21 2.69 10.72 -4.18
C THR A 21 3.88 9.79 -4.12
N ASP A 22 5.08 10.31 -3.86
CA ASP A 22 6.29 9.49 -3.77
C ASP A 22 6.17 8.52 -2.58
N MET A 23 5.59 8.98 -1.47
CA MET A 23 5.29 8.14 -0.31
C MET A 23 4.19 7.12 -0.60
N ALA A 24 3.14 7.52 -1.31
CA ALA A 24 2.06 6.62 -1.70
C ALA A 24 2.57 5.49 -2.63
N PHE A 25 3.40 5.82 -3.62
CA PHE A 25 3.99 4.83 -4.51
C PHE A 25 4.97 3.90 -3.80
N TYR A 26 5.81 4.44 -2.92
CA TYR A 26 6.71 3.61 -2.10
C TYR A 26 5.94 2.59 -1.25
N LEU A 27 4.87 3.03 -0.57
CA LEU A 27 3.97 2.15 0.17
C LEU A 27 3.33 1.11 -0.74
N MET A 28 2.79 1.51 -1.89
CA MET A 28 2.17 0.56 -2.81
C MET A 28 3.15 -0.50 -3.29
N ASP A 29 4.37 -0.13 -3.69
CA ASP A 29 5.36 -1.07 -4.21
C ASP A 29 5.83 -2.09 -3.16
N GLU A 30 6.07 -1.63 -1.93
CA GLU A 30 6.49 -2.51 -0.83
C GLU A 30 5.38 -3.50 -0.43
N TYR A 31 4.13 -3.05 -0.39
CA TYR A 31 3.00 -3.88 0.06
C TYR A 31 2.26 -4.61 -1.06
N LEU A 32 2.53 -4.30 -2.34
CA LEU A 32 1.83 -4.92 -3.49
C LEU A 32 1.98 -6.44 -3.48
N LYS A 33 3.17 -6.96 -3.18
CA LYS A 33 3.42 -8.42 -3.16
C LYS A 33 2.61 -9.12 -2.10
N GLU A 34 2.48 -8.51 -0.92
CA GLU A 34 1.67 -9.02 0.18
C GLU A 34 0.18 -8.97 -0.16
N ALA A 35 -0.29 -7.84 -0.69
CA ALA A 35 -1.67 -7.71 -1.15
C ALA A 35 -2.04 -8.75 -2.21
N VAL A 36 -1.14 -9.01 -3.18
CA VAL A 36 -1.33 -10.06 -4.20
C VAL A 36 -1.37 -11.44 -3.57
N ARG A 37 -0.48 -11.75 -2.62
CA ARG A 37 -0.46 -13.03 -1.90
C ARG A 37 -1.76 -13.24 -1.13
N ASP A 38 -2.20 -12.23 -0.41
CA ASP A 38 -3.35 -12.31 0.49
C ASP A 38 -4.65 -12.42 -0.33
N LEU A 39 -4.78 -11.68 -1.44
CA LEU A 39 -5.91 -11.83 -2.36
C LEU A 39 -5.96 -13.23 -2.99
N LYS A 40 -4.83 -13.76 -3.47
CA LYS A 40 -4.76 -15.14 -3.98
C LYS A 40 -5.12 -16.17 -2.89
N SER A 41 -4.74 -15.91 -1.64
CA SER A 41 -5.03 -16.81 -0.52
C SER A 41 -6.50 -16.71 -0.09
N SER A 42 -7.07 -15.51 -0.09
CA SER A 42 -8.50 -15.25 0.18
C SER A 42 -9.41 -15.92 -0.85
N THR A 43 -8.99 -15.99 -2.13
CA THR A 43 -9.76 -16.69 -3.17
C THR A 43 -9.77 -18.23 -3.02
N LYS A 44 -8.85 -18.82 -2.23
CA LYS A 44 -8.84 -20.27 -1.97
C LYS A 44 -9.82 -20.71 -0.87
N THR A 45 -10.40 -19.78 -0.11
CA THR A 45 -11.32 -20.05 1.01
C THR A 45 -12.80 -19.78 0.71
N SER A 46 -13.21 -19.76 -0.57
CA SER A 46 -14.63 -19.92 -0.94
C SER A 46 -14.91 -21.28 -1.58
N PRO A 47 -15.05 -22.36 -0.78
CA PRO A 47 -15.74 -23.54 -1.24
C PRO A 47 -17.25 -23.26 -1.20
N GLY A 48 -17.84 -23.01 -2.37
CA GLY A 48 -19.28 -23.12 -2.58
C GLY A 48 -20.16 -22.14 -1.80
N ALA A 49 -20.46 -20.99 -2.40
CA ALA A 49 -21.82 -20.46 -2.30
C ALA A 49 -22.73 -21.50 -2.98
N GLY A 50 -23.34 -22.36 -2.16
CA GLY A 50 -24.21 -23.45 -2.58
C GLY A 50 -25.23 -22.98 -3.61
N LYS A 51 -25.21 -23.64 -4.77
CA LYS A 51 -26.29 -23.57 -5.74
C LYS A 51 -27.61 -23.91 -5.03
N LYS A 52 -28.61 -23.10 -5.35
CA LYS A 52 -30.04 -23.27 -5.04
C LYS A 52 -30.52 -24.70 -5.21
#